data_AF-A0A960JB85-F1
#
_entry.id   AF-A0A960JB85-F1
#
_cell.length_a   1.000
_cell.length_b   1.000
_cell.length_c   1.000
_cell.angle_alpha   90.00
_cell.angle_beta   90.00
_cell.angle_gamma   90.00
#
_symmetry.space_group_name_H-M   'P 1'
#
loop_
_entity.id
_entity.type
_entity.pdbx_description
1 polymer ?
#
loop_
_entity_poly.entity_id
_entity_poly.type
_entity_poly.pdbx_seq_one_letter_code
_entity_poly.pdbx_strand_id
1 'polypeptide(L)'
;MRRSKLSLTFFAAPILLAALLAGCASNGSTAEADEISAPQPGEAANNGGDSGGGFLSKVGLAKAEPVVIPAGTRIRVRTTSTLSTKSNTSGESFVATIAEPVTVNGKT
;
A
#
# COMPACT_ATOMS: atom_id res chain seq x y z
N MET A 1 4.66 -62.07 1.59
CA MET A 1 5.68 -61.02 1.39
C MET A 1 4.99 -59.67 1.12
N ARG A 2 4.76 -58.85 2.15
CA ARG A 2 4.21 -57.49 2.01
C ARG A 2 5.38 -56.54 1.77
N ARG A 3 5.58 -56.12 0.52
CA ARG A 3 6.63 -55.15 0.16
C ARG A 3 6.23 -53.78 0.70
N SER A 4 6.93 -53.37 1.74
CA SER A 4 6.85 -52.05 2.36
C SER A 4 7.17 -50.98 1.32
N LYS A 5 6.16 -50.22 0.89
CA LYS A 5 6.37 -48.92 0.22
C LYS A 5 6.78 -47.93 1.32
N LEU A 6 8.05 -48.03 1.73
CA LEU A 6 8.71 -47.03 2.57
C LEU A 6 8.80 -45.77 1.72
N SER A 7 7.84 -44.88 1.92
CA SER A 7 7.62 -43.69 1.11
C SER A 7 8.79 -42.72 1.30
N LEU A 8 9.62 -42.61 0.26
CA LEU A 8 10.73 -41.66 0.10
C LEU A 8 10.29 -40.17 0.23
N THR A 9 8.99 -39.92 0.41
CA THR A 9 8.41 -38.60 0.67
C THR A 9 8.55 -38.14 2.11
N PHE A 10 8.86 -39.02 3.07
CA PHE A 10 8.98 -38.63 4.48
C PHE A 10 10.28 -37.89 4.83
N PHE A 11 11.33 -38.00 4.01
CA PHE A 11 12.62 -37.33 4.27
C PHE A 11 12.73 -35.93 3.65
N ALA A 12 11.87 -35.60 2.67
CA ALA A 12 11.90 -34.29 1.99
C ALA A 12 11.04 -33.22 2.68
N ALA A 13 10.05 -33.62 3.48
CA ALA A 13 9.15 -32.71 4.18
C ALA A 13 9.82 -31.83 5.27
N PRO A 14 10.76 -32.32 6.11
CA PRO A 14 11.33 -31.47 7.16
C PRO A 14 12.35 -30.45 6.63
N ILE A 15 12.99 -30.73 5.48
CA ILE A 15 14.02 -29.84 4.90
C ILE A 15 13.37 -28.61 4.23
N LEU A 16 12.21 -28.78 3.58
CA LEU A 16 11.50 -27.66 2.96
C LEU A 16 10.90 -26.70 4.01
N LEU A 17 10.46 -27.22 5.17
CA LEU A 17 9.85 -26.40 6.23
C LEU A 17 10.89 -25.55 6.99
N ALA A 18 12.12 -26.04 7.14
CA ALA A 18 13.20 -25.28 7.79
C ALA A 18 13.69 -24.08 6.94
N ALA A 19 13.62 -24.18 5.61
CA ALA A 19 14.07 -23.11 4.71
C ALA A 19 13.16 -21.87 4.71
N LEU A 20 11.88 -22.00 5.14
CA LEU A 20 10.95 -20.87 5.19
C LEU A 20 11.11 -20.00 6.46
N LEU A 21 11.70 -20.51 7.55
CA LEU A 21 11.80 -19.74 8.80
C LEU A 21 13.04 -18.83 8.89
N ALA A 22 14.06 -19.03 8.04
CA ALA A 22 15.28 -18.21 8.07
C ALA A 22 15.21 -16.94 7.20
N GLY A 23 14.07 -16.65 6.56
CA GLY A 23 13.93 -15.59 5.55
C GLY A 23 13.25 -14.29 6.00
N CYS A 24 12.79 -14.16 7.25
CA CYS A 24 12.15 -12.94 7.76
C CYS A 24 13.12 -12.14 8.65
N ALA A 25 14.13 -11.51 8.04
CA ALA A 25 14.93 -10.48 8.68
C ALA A 25 14.95 -9.23 7.78
N SER A 26 13.88 -8.44 7.86
CA SER A 26 13.89 -7.04 7.43
C SER A 26 12.94 -6.23 8.32
N ASN A 27 13.55 -5.31 9.05
CA ASN A 27 13.02 -4.36 10.02
C ASN A 27 11.58 -3.89 9.75
N GLY A 28 10.70 -4.10 10.73
CA GLY A 28 9.35 -3.54 10.79
C GLY A 28 8.91 -3.41 12.24
N SER A 29 8.68 -2.17 12.66
CA SER A 29 8.43 -1.72 14.03
C SER A 29 7.17 -2.27 14.68
N THR A 30 7.30 -2.46 16.00
CA THR A 30 6.31 -2.33 17.07
C THR A 30 4.92 -1.83 16.67
N ALA A 31 3.91 -2.67 16.91
CA ALA A 31 2.54 -2.24 17.11
C ALA A 31 2.05 -2.88 18.42
N GLU A 32 2.29 -2.18 19.53
CA GLU A 32 1.59 -2.41 20.78
C GLU A 32 0.62 -1.24 21.04
N ALA A 33 -0.45 -1.64 21.70
CA ALA A 33 -1.67 -0.92 22.05
C ALA A 33 -1.48 0.51 22.61
N ASP A 34 -2.42 1.36 22.21
CA ASP A 34 -3.35 2.07 23.10
C ASP A 34 -2.75 2.70 24.36
N GLU A 35 -2.44 4.00 24.31
CA GLU A 35 -2.59 4.86 25.49
C GLU A 35 -2.88 6.31 25.09
N ILE A 36 -4.00 6.82 25.60
CA ILE A 36 -4.40 8.22 25.54
C ILE A 36 -3.43 9.02 26.42
N SER A 37 -2.66 9.94 25.83
CA SER A 37 -1.86 10.92 26.57
C SER A 37 -2.17 12.34 26.09
N ALA A 38 -2.52 13.18 27.06
CA ALA A 38 -2.95 14.58 26.94
C ALA A 38 -1.88 15.51 26.30
N PRO A 39 -2.27 16.68 25.76
CA PRO A 39 -1.33 17.62 25.16
C PRO A 39 -0.50 18.34 26.25
N GLN A 40 0.83 18.21 26.17
CA GLN A 40 1.76 19.03 26.95
C GLN A 40 2.08 20.33 26.20
N PRO A 41 1.98 21.51 26.84
CA PRO A 41 2.54 22.76 26.32
C PRO A 41 4.00 22.89 26.77
N GLY A 42 4.90 23.21 25.84
CA GLY A 42 6.33 23.39 26.13
C GLY A 42 7.07 24.05 24.97
N GLU A 43 7.82 25.11 25.30
CA GLU A 43 8.33 26.16 24.42
C GLU A 43 9.55 25.81 23.55
N ALA A 44 9.59 26.50 22.39
CA ALA A 44 10.70 27.13 21.67
C ALA A 44 12.06 26.42 21.47
N ALA A 45 12.44 26.27 20.20
CA ALA A 45 13.83 26.39 19.77
C ALA A 45 13.92 27.09 18.40
N ASN A 46 14.09 28.42 18.43
CA ASN A 46 14.61 29.18 17.32
C ASN A 46 16.07 28.77 17.12
N ASN A 47 16.37 28.00 16.07
CA ASN A 47 17.72 27.86 15.55
C ASN A 47 17.81 28.62 14.23
N GLY A 48 18.26 29.87 14.34
CA GLY A 48 18.85 30.58 13.22
C GLY A 48 20.19 29.91 12.87
N GLY A 49 20.25 29.35 11.67
CA GLY A 49 21.47 28.86 11.05
C GLY A 49 21.57 29.40 9.64
N ASP A 50 22.07 30.63 9.53
CA ASP A 50 22.59 31.19 8.28
C ASP A 50 23.99 30.64 8.05
N SER A 51 24.21 30.00 6.90
CA SER A 51 25.47 29.90 6.14
C SER A 51 25.50 28.59 5.33
N GLY A 52 25.13 28.67 4.05
CA GLY A 52 25.36 27.55 3.12
C GLY A 52 24.30 27.39 2.03
N GLY A 53 23.94 28.48 1.34
CA GLY A 53 23.09 28.45 0.16
C GLY A 53 23.76 27.72 -1.01
N GLY A 54 23.76 26.39 -0.95
CA GLY A 54 24.25 25.54 -2.03
C GLY A 54 23.39 25.66 -3.27
N PHE A 55 24.02 25.62 -4.45
CA PHE A 55 23.36 25.60 -5.76
C PHE A 55 22.32 24.47 -5.93
N LEU A 56 22.29 23.50 -5.02
CA LEU A 56 21.33 22.40 -4.97
C LEU A 56 19.92 22.83 -4.54
N SER A 57 19.76 23.96 -3.84
CA SER A 57 18.43 24.50 -3.47
C SER A 57 17.68 25.10 -4.66
N LYS A 58 18.36 25.33 -5.79
CA LYS A 58 17.78 25.83 -7.06
C LYS A 58 17.43 24.74 -8.06
N VAL A 59 17.77 23.48 -7.77
CA VAL A 59 17.21 22.33 -8.51
C VAL A 59 15.79 22.15 -7.98
N GLY A 60 14.90 23.01 -8.48
CA GLY A 60 13.51 23.11 -8.06
C GLY A 60 12.78 21.79 -8.31
N LEU A 61 12.73 20.95 -7.28
CA LEU A 61 11.67 19.97 -7.12
C LEU A 61 10.39 20.77 -6.89
N ALA A 62 9.76 21.20 -7.98
CA ALA A 62 8.46 21.83 -7.94
C ALA A 62 7.51 20.86 -7.23
N LYS A 63 6.96 21.29 -6.10
CA LYS A 63 5.99 20.51 -5.34
C LYS A 63 4.77 20.30 -6.24
N ALA A 64 4.42 19.04 -6.51
CA ALA A 64 3.23 18.73 -7.31
C ALA A 64 1.99 19.29 -6.60
N GLU A 65 1.22 20.10 -7.32
CA GLU A 65 -0.06 20.60 -6.83
C GLU A 65 -1.09 19.47 -6.81
N PRO A 66 -1.94 19.37 -5.77
CA PRO A 66 -3.01 18.39 -5.73
C PRO A 66 -4.01 18.62 -6.88
N VAL A 67 -4.28 17.59 -7.67
CA VAL A 67 -5.34 17.61 -8.68
C VAL A 67 -6.64 17.12 -8.03
N VAL A 68 -7.67 17.96 -8.05
CA VAL A 68 -8.99 17.65 -7.47
C VAL A 68 -10.00 17.41 -8.58
N ILE A 69 -10.66 16.25 -8.57
CA ILE A 69 -11.77 15.96 -9.48
C ILE A 69 -13.04 16.62 -8.91
N PRO A 70 -13.69 17.55 -9.64
CA PRO A 70 -14.91 18.19 -9.16
C PRO A 70 -16.05 17.20 -8.98
N ALA A 71 -16.95 17.51 -8.05
CA ALA A 71 -18.19 16.75 -7.89
C ALA A 71 -19.02 16.75 -9.18
N GLY A 72 -19.69 15.63 -9.46
CA GLY A 72 -20.47 15.45 -10.69
C GLY A 72 -19.66 15.04 -11.92
N THR A 73 -18.32 14.90 -11.81
CA THR A 73 -17.50 14.34 -12.89
C THR A 73 -17.94 12.90 -13.19
N ARG A 74 -18.31 12.65 -14.45
CA ARG A 74 -18.72 11.31 -14.90
C ARG A 74 -17.49 10.48 -15.24
N ILE A 75 -17.29 9.40 -14.50
CA ILE A 75 -16.19 8.45 -14.76
C ILE A 75 -16.79 7.23 -15.47
N ARG A 76 -16.40 6.99 -16.73
CA ARG A 76 -16.80 5.77 -17.42
C ARG A 76 -15.84 4.64 -17.04
N VAL A 77 -16.41 3.55 -16.53
CA VAL A 77 -15.66 2.36 -16.13
C VAL A 77 -16.13 1.12 -16.89
N ARG A 78 -15.27 0.11 -16.95
CA ARG A 78 -15.59 -1.23 -17.43
C ARG A 78 -15.33 -2.21 -16.29
N THR A 79 -16.35 -2.99 -15.93
CA THR A 79 -16.21 -4.00 -14.87
C THR A 79 -15.33 -5.15 -15.34
N THR A 80 -14.51 -5.70 -14.44
CA THR A 80 -13.69 -6.89 -14.71
C THR A 80 -14.49 -8.18 -14.65
N SER A 81 -15.62 -8.18 -13.95
CA SER A 81 -16.53 -9.31 -13.80
C SER A 81 -17.97 -8.95 -14.19
N THR A 82 -18.79 -9.98 -14.39
CA THR A 82 -20.23 -9.83 -14.61
C THR A 82 -20.93 -9.53 -13.29
N LEU A 83 -21.73 -8.47 -13.26
CA LEU A 83 -22.61 -8.15 -12.13
C LEU A 83 -24.01 -8.74 -12.37
N SER A 84 -24.55 -9.42 -11.37
CA SER A 84 -25.85 -10.09 -11.43
C SER A 84 -26.56 -9.99 -10.10
N THR A 85 -27.85 -9.64 -10.13
CA THR A 85 -28.71 -9.57 -8.94
C THR A 85 -28.99 -10.94 -8.31
N LYS A 86 -28.67 -12.04 -9.01
CA LYS A 86 -28.87 -13.40 -8.49
C LYS A 86 -27.68 -13.89 -7.67
N SER A 87 -26.46 -13.49 -8.04
CA SER A 87 -25.21 -13.99 -7.45
C SER A 87 -24.48 -12.94 -6.61
N ASN A 88 -24.67 -11.65 -6.91
CA ASN A 88 -24.11 -10.57 -6.11
C ASN A 88 -25.13 -10.05 -5.09
N THR A 89 -24.62 -9.55 -3.98
CA THR A 89 -25.42 -9.01 -2.87
C THR A 89 -25.34 -7.49 -2.85
N SER A 90 -26.38 -6.84 -2.32
CA SER A 90 -26.35 -5.39 -2.12
C SER A 90 -25.20 -4.99 -1.19
N GLY A 91 -24.44 -3.96 -1.58
CA GLY A 91 -23.26 -3.49 -0.85
C GLY A 91 -21.98 -4.28 -1.14
N GLU A 92 -22.04 -5.31 -2.00
CA GLU A 92 -20.85 -6.03 -2.44
C GLU A 92 -19.95 -5.14 -3.30
N SER A 93 -18.65 -5.17 -3.01
CA SER A 93 -17.64 -4.45 -3.79
C SER A 93 -17.43 -5.11 -5.16
N PHE A 94 -17.16 -4.31 -6.17
CA PHE A 94 -16.75 -4.80 -7.49
C PHE A 94 -15.47 -4.11 -7.96
N VAL A 95 -14.79 -4.74 -8.90
CA VAL A 95 -13.57 -4.20 -9.52
C VAL A 95 -13.89 -3.74 -10.93
N ALA A 96 -13.31 -2.61 -11.33
CA ALA A 96 -13.47 -2.04 -12.65
C ALA A 96 -12.21 -1.26 -13.07
N THR A 97 -12.06 -1.06 -14.37
CA THR A 97 -11.02 -0.23 -14.96
C THR A 97 -11.63 1.01 -15.63
N ILE A 98 -10.84 2.08 -15.71
CA ILE A 98 -11.26 3.32 -16.37
C ILE A 98 -11.33 3.08 -17.89
N ALA A 99 -12.44 3.44 -18.52
CA ALA A 99 -12.68 3.21 -19.94
C ALA A 99 -12.16 4.35 -20.84
N GLU A 100 -12.03 5.56 -20.29
CA GLU A 100 -11.54 6.77 -20.98
C GLU A 100 -10.74 7.66 -20.03
N PRO A 101 -9.76 8.44 -20.52
CA PRO A 101 -9.01 9.37 -19.68
C PRO A 101 -9.93 10.37 -18.94
N VAL A 102 -9.64 10.60 -17.66
CA VAL A 102 -10.37 11.59 -16.85
C VAL A 102 -9.68 12.93 -17.01
N THR A 103 -10.38 13.91 -17.58
CA THR A 103 -9.82 15.26 -17.78
C THR A 103 -10.22 16.18 -16.64
N VAL A 104 -9.26 16.85 -16.01
CA VAL A 104 -9.45 17.90 -15.00
C VAL A 104 -8.77 19.18 -15.50
N ASN A 105 -9.52 20.28 -15.63
CA ASN A 105 -9.00 21.57 -16.11
C ASN A 105 -8.25 21.48 -17.46
N GLY A 106 -8.71 20.63 -18.37
CA GLY A 106 -8.07 20.41 -19.68
C GLY A 106 -6.81 19.55 -19.65
N LYS A 107 -6.47 18.92 -18.51
CA LYS A 107 -5.34 18.00 -18.33
C LYS A 107 -5.86 16.60 -18.04
N THR A 108 -5.27 15.59 -18.66
CA THR A 108 -5.62 14.16 -18.51
C THR A 108 -4.64 13.41 -17.64
#